data_AF-A0A4S4CAC3-F1
#
_entry.id   AF-A0A4S4CAC3-F1
#
_cell.length_a   1.000
_cell.length_b   1.000
_cell.length_c   1.000
_cell.angle_alpha   90.00
_cell.angle_beta   90.00
_cell.angle_gamma   90.00
#
_symmetry.space_group_name_H-M   'P 1'
#
loop_
_entity.id
_entity.type
_entity.pdbx_description
1 polymer ?
#
loop_
_entity_poly.entity_id
_entity_poly.type
_entity_poly.pdbx_seq_one_letter_code
_entity_poly.pdbx_strand_id
1 'polypeptide(L)'
;MNSIVRNVQALGLDLSLQIHFDGSCARAAVAFEGRAPQGSQLHAQNSCTDSAVHELMSEVNHLAERVYQEYRAAHLQHWTAQLVSPIGANLQLSVFDHWLLEKLMTRCLHFQLGWTPLPGHQASFRFLCDDGRIWVQVMSEKRHHNSCTNVVETTDIHSLMNAVRALLDQLDMAAPSAEAAD
;
A
#
# COMPACT_ATOMS: atom_id res chain seq x y z
N MET A 1 0.44 30.46 3.68
CA MET A 1 0.22 29.00 3.70
C MET A 1 -0.67 28.68 4.87
N ASN A 2 -1.87 28.18 4.61
CA ASN A 2 -2.79 27.77 5.67
C ASN A 2 -2.73 26.24 5.80
N SER A 3 -2.67 25.75 7.04
CA SER A 3 -2.76 24.33 7.32
C SER A 3 -3.87 24.06 8.32
N ILE A 4 -4.54 22.93 8.16
CA ILE A 4 -5.64 22.51 9.02
C ILE A 4 -5.37 21.07 9.45
N VAL A 5 -5.57 20.78 10.74
CA VAL A 5 -5.59 19.40 11.25
C VAL A 5 -7.04 19.00 11.53
N ARG A 6 -7.40 17.79 11.11
CA ARG A 6 -8.68 17.14 11.39
C ARG A 6 -8.41 15.76 11.96
N ASN A 7 -9.06 15.45 13.07
CA ASN A 7 -9.10 14.10 13.60
C ASN A 7 -10.41 13.45 13.17
N VAL A 8 -10.34 12.21 12.75
CA VAL A 8 -11.46 11.47 12.18
C VAL A 8 -11.46 10.08 12.81
N GLN A 9 -12.64 9.59 13.12
CA GLN A 9 -12.84 8.19 13.49
C GLN A 9 -13.61 7.49 12.37
N ALA A 10 -12.97 6.54 11.70
CA ALA A 10 -13.58 5.73 10.66
C ALA A 10 -13.61 4.27 11.11
N LEU A 11 -14.80 3.74 11.42
CA LEU A 11 -14.98 2.35 11.92
C LEU A 11 -14.12 1.99 13.14
N GLY A 12 -13.83 2.97 14.00
CA GLY A 12 -12.96 2.79 15.18
C GLY A 12 -11.46 2.94 14.89
N LEU A 13 -11.09 3.31 13.67
CA LEU A 13 -9.73 3.75 13.33
C LEU A 13 -9.59 5.23 13.68
N ASP A 14 -8.69 5.53 14.60
CA ASP A 14 -8.28 6.90 14.90
C ASP A 14 -7.35 7.40 13.80
N LEU A 15 -7.80 8.43 13.07
CA LEU A 15 -7.09 9.03 11.95
C LEU A 15 -6.80 10.50 12.23
N SER A 16 -5.62 10.96 11.84
CA SER A 16 -5.27 12.37 11.83
C SER A 16 -4.93 12.80 10.41
N LEU A 17 -5.57 13.86 9.96
CA LEU A 17 -5.43 14.42 8.62
C LEU A 17 -4.88 15.83 8.71
N GLN A 18 -3.71 16.06 8.12
CA GLN A 18 -3.10 17.38 8.00
C GLN A 18 -3.24 17.86 6.56
N ILE A 19 -4.04 18.90 6.37
CA ILE A 19 -4.36 19.47 5.06
C ILE A 19 -3.55 20.76 4.87
N HIS A 20 -2.91 20.90 3.71
CA HIS A 20 -2.11 22.04 3.30
C HIS A 20 -2.69 22.66 2.05
N PHE A 21 -2.88 23.99 2.07
CA PHE A 21 -3.42 24.74 0.93
C PHE A 21 -2.30 25.51 0.23
N ASP A 22 -2.18 25.29 -1.07
CA ASP A 22 -1.27 25.96 -1.98
C ASP A 22 -2.05 26.47 -3.20
N GLY A 23 -2.54 27.71 -3.12
CA GLY A 23 -3.41 28.29 -4.13
C GLY A 23 -4.72 27.52 -4.30
N SER A 24 -4.94 26.96 -5.49
CA SER A 24 -6.11 26.14 -5.85
C SER A 24 -5.91 24.64 -5.58
N CYS A 25 -4.84 24.25 -4.90
CA CYS A 25 -4.55 22.86 -4.56
C CYS A 25 -4.56 22.67 -3.04
N ALA A 26 -5.31 21.67 -2.58
CA ALA A 26 -5.20 21.15 -1.23
C ALA A 26 -4.48 19.80 -1.26
N ARG A 27 -3.59 19.56 -0.31
CA ARG A 27 -2.84 18.31 -0.15
C ARG A 27 -3.04 17.79 1.26
N ALA A 28 -3.30 16.50 1.43
CA ALA A 28 -3.46 15.89 2.73
C ALA A 28 -2.38 14.85 3.02
N ALA A 29 -1.85 14.92 4.24
CA ALA A 29 -1.09 13.86 4.89
C ALA A 29 -2.00 13.14 5.89
N VAL A 30 -1.98 11.81 5.90
CA VAL A 30 -2.81 10.97 6.78
C VAL A 30 -1.91 10.22 7.76
N ALA A 31 -2.39 10.00 8.97
CA ALA A 31 -1.80 9.06 9.93
C ALA A 31 -2.88 8.28 10.68
N PHE A 32 -2.47 7.11 11.19
CA PHE A 32 -3.29 6.20 11.98
C PHE A 32 -2.81 6.16 13.44
N GLU A 33 -3.74 5.91 14.36
CA GLU A 33 -3.47 5.51 15.76
C GLU A 33 -2.55 6.50 16.51
N GLY A 34 -2.77 7.80 16.30
CA GLY A 34 -2.03 8.87 16.99
C GLY A 34 -0.60 9.10 16.49
N ARG A 35 -0.18 8.44 15.39
CA ARG A 35 1.08 8.75 14.71
C ARG A 35 1.01 10.15 14.07
N ALA A 36 2.17 10.78 13.87
CA ALA A 36 2.23 12.04 13.14
C ALA A 36 2.00 11.80 11.64
N PRO A 37 1.20 12.63 10.94
CA PRO A 37 1.07 12.58 9.48
C PRO A 37 2.44 12.72 8.82
N GLN A 38 2.77 11.83 7.88
CA GLN A 38 4.01 11.88 7.11
C GLN A 38 3.74 11.85 5.62
N GLY A 39 4.22 12.89 4.92
CA GLY A 39 4.12 13.02 3.47
C GLY A 39 2.69 13.31 2.98
N SER A 40 2.57 14.08 1.89
CA SER A 40 1.28 14.30 1.23
C SER A 40 0.95 13.08 0.37
N GLN A 41 -0.21 12.46 0.63
CA GLN A 41 -0.64 11.25 -0.08
C GLN A 41 -1.93 11.45 -0.89
N LEU A 42 -2.71 12.49 -0.56
CA LEU A 42 -3.97 12.81 -1.23
C LEU A 42 -3.97 14.26 -1.70
N HIS A 43 -4.68 14.52 -2.80
CA HIS A 43 -4.73 15.82 -3.45
C HIS A 43 -6.16 16.13 -3.90
N ALA A 44 -6.61 17.37 -3.66
CA ALA A 44 -7.84 17.90 -4.21
C ALA A 44 -7.53 19.20 -4.98
N GLN A 45 -8.06 19.33 -6.19
CA GLN A 45 -7.94 20.54 -7.01
C GLN A 45 -9.23 21.34 -6.92
N ASN A 46 -9.31 22.24 -5.94
CA ASN A 46 -10.49 23.06 -5.71
C ASN A 46 -10.09 24.48 -5.31
N SER A 47 -10.81 25.46 -5.87
CA SER A 47 -10.65 26.87 -5.52
C SER A 47 -11.27 27.23 -4.16
N CYS A 48 -12.25 26.45 -3.70
CA CYS A 48 -12.89 26.62 -2.39
C CYS A 48 -12.23 25.72 -1.34
N THR A 49 -11.78 26.34 -0.24
CA THR A 49 -11.16 25.63 0.90
C THR A 49 -12.08 24.57 1.48
N ASP A 50 -13.36 24.87 1.69
CA ASP A 50 -14.31 23.93 2.32
C ASP A 50 -14.62 22.72 1.43
N SER A 51 -14.77 22.94 0.12
CA SER A 51 -14.96 21.86 -0.84
C SER A 51 -13.74 20.93 -0.89
N ALA A 52 -12.53 21.49 -0.89
CA ALA A 52 -11.30 20.72 -0.87
C ALA A 52 -11.15 19.89 0.42
N VAL A 53 -11.50 20.46 1.57
CA VAL A 53 -11.51 19.73 2.86
C VAL A 53 -12.52 18.58 2.80
N HIS A 54 -13.73 18.85 2.33
CA HIS A 54 -14.79 17.84 2.27
C HIS A 54 -14.41 16.67 1.36
N GLU A 55 -13.86 16.94 0.18
CA GLU A 55 -13.38 15.92 -0.75
C GLU A 55 -12.29 15.04 -0.12
N LEU A 56 -11.25 15.67 0.45
CA LEU A 56 -10.15 14.94 1.09
C LEU A 56 -10.63 14.10 2.28
N MET A 57 -11.56 14.61 3.08
CA MET A 57 -12.14 13.89 4.21
C MET A 57 -13.00 12.71 3.75
N SER A 58 -13.79 12.89 2.68
CA SER A 58 -14.60 11.83 2.09
C SER A 58 -13.73 10.69 1.57
N GLU A 59 -12.65 11.02 0.85
CA GLU A 59 -11.71 10.02 0.32
C GLU A 59 -11.01 9.25 1.44
N VAL A 60 -10.55 9.95 2.48
CA VAL A 60 -9.91 9.32 3.66
C VAL A 60 -10.85 8.35 4.35
N ASN A 61 -12.11 8.75 4.55
CA ASN A 61 -13.11 7.86 5.15
C ASN A 61 -13.36 6.63 4.28
N HIS A 62 -13.48 6.81 2.97
CA HIS A 62 -13.70 5.71 2.04
C HIS A 62 -12.53 4.71 2.05
N LEU A 63 -11.29 5.19 1.97
CA LEU A 63 -10.09 4.35 2.01
C LEU A 63 -9.91 3.67 3.37
N ALA A 64 -10.18 4.37 4.47
CA ALA A 64 -10.14 3.82 5.82
C ALA A 64 -11.19 2.71 6.02
N GLU A 65 -12.40 2.90 5.50
CA GLU A 65 -13.43 1.87 5.53
C GLU A 65 -13.02 0.64 4.73
N ARG A 66 -12.56 0.83 3.49
CA ARG A 66 -12.11 -0.28 2.64
C ARG A 66 -10.96 -1.06 3.29
N VAL A 67 -9.94 -0.37 3.79
CA VAL A 67 -8.78 -1.04 4.39
C VAL A 67 -9.14 -1.81 5.66
N TYR A 68 -10.06 -1.27 6.46
CA TYR A 68 -10.57 -1.96 7.64
C TYR A 68 -11.38 -3.20 7.27
N GLN A 69 -12.22 -3.12 6.22
CA GLN A 69 -12.99 -4.25 5.72
C GLN A 69 -12.08 -5.38 5.24
N GLU A 70 -11.03 -5.08 4.48
CA GLU A 70 -10.02 -6.05 4.04
C GLU A 70 -9.34 -6.74 5.23
N TYR A 71 -8.88 -5.96 6.22
CA TYR A 71 -8.31 -6.52 7.46
C TYR A 71 -9.31 -7.44 8.18
N ARG A 72 -10.54 -6.97 8.36
CA ARG A 72 -11.58 -7.73 9.08
C ARG A 72 -11.95 -9.02 8.37
N ALA A 73 -12.09 -9.00 7.04
CA ALA A 73 -12.38 -10.19 6.26
C ALA A 73 -11.25 -11.23 6.40
N ALA A 74 -10.00 -10.79 6.25
CA ALA A 74 -8.82 -11.66 6.39
C ALA A 74 -8.70 -12.24 7.82
N HIS A 75 -8.86 -11.39 8.84
CA HIS A 75 -8.75 -11.80 10.25
C HIS A 75 -9.86 -12.75 10.70
N LEU A 76 -11.09 -12.56 10.20
CA LEU A 76 -12.20 -13.41 10.64
C LEU A 76 -12.05 -14.82 10.09
N GLN A 77 -12.05 -15.01 8.77
CA GLN A 77 -12.06 -16.36 8.16
C GLN A 77 -11.57 -16.40 6.70
N HIS A 78 -11.41 -15.27 6.02
CA HIS A 78 -11.13 -15.28 4.59
C HIS A 78 -9.65 -15.37 4.24
N TRP A 79 -8.74 -15.15 5.20
CA TRP A 79 -7.26 -15.09 5.10
C TRP A 79 -6.71 -14.23 3.94
N THR A 80 -7.49 -13.88 2.93
CA THR A 80 -7.12 -13.08 1.79
C THR A 80 -7.41 -11.61 2.07
N ALA A 81 -6.51 -10.73 1.64
CA ALA A 81 -6.69 -9.29 1.62
C ALA A 81 -6.20 -8.71 0.28
N GLN A 82 -6.69 -7.53 -0.06
CA GLN A 82 -6.21 -6.74 -1.19
C GLN A 82 -5.69 -5.38 -0.71
N LEU A 83 -4.69 -4.85 -1.40
CA LEU A 83 -4.33 -3.45 -1.21
C LEU A 83 -5.44 -2.56 -1.78
N VAL A 84 -5.70 -1.45 -1.10
CA VAL A 84 -6.81 -0.56 -1.41
C VAL A 84 -6.36 0.69 -2.16
N SER A 85 -5.07 1.01 -2.10
CA SER A 85 -4.48 2.12 -2.84
C SER A 85 -3.40 1.64 -3.82
N PRO A 86 -3.18 2.39 -4.91
CA PRO A 86 -2.07 2.12 -5.81
C PRO A 86 -0.72 2.24 -5.09
N ILE A 87 0.22 1.38 -5.46
CA ILE A 87 1.58 1.46 -4.96
C ILE A 87 2.31 2.60 -5.68
N GLY A 88 3.17 3.31 -4.96
CA GLY A 88 4.02 4.34 -5.55
C GLY A 88 5.07 3.76 -6.50
N ALA A 89 5.54 4.56 -7.47
CA ALA A 89 6.55 4.13 -8.45
C ALA A 89 7.88 3.65 -7.82
N ASN A 90 8.17 4.06 -6.59
CA ASN A 90 9.31 3.61 -5.80
C ASN A 90 9.00 2.41 -4.90
N LEU A 91 7.87 1.73 -5.12
CA LEU A 91 7.37 0.63 -4.28
C LEU A 91 7.10 1.03 -2.83
N GLN A 92 6.72 2.28 -2.60
CA GLN A 92 6.17 2.71 -1.32
C GLN A 92 4.68 2.41 -1.28
N LEU A 93 4.26 1.80 -0.17
CA LEU A 93 2.86 1.58 0.14
C LEU A 93 2.21 2.89 0.60
N SER A 94 0.92 3.03 0.34
CA SER A 94 0.13 4.08 0.98
C SER A 94 0.11 3.87 2.49
N VAL A 95 -0.24 4.91 3.25
CA VAL A 95 -0.39 4.78 4.71
C VAL A 95 -1.51 3.81 5.09
N PHE A 96 -2.55 3.69 4.27
CA PHE A 96 -3.64 2.73 4.46
C PHE A 96 -3.11 1.30 4.29
N ASP A 97 -2.45 1.02 3.17
CA ASP A 97 -1.90 -0.31 2.88
C ASP A 97 -0.79 -0.71 3.85
N HIS A 98 -0.01 0.25 4.31
CA HIS A 98 0.98 0.02 5.37
C HIS A 98 0.29 -0.41 6.67
N TRP A 99 -0.76 0.30 7.09
CA TRP A 99 -1.54 -0.09 8.27
C TRP A 99 -2.16 -1.48 8.10
N LEU A 100 -2.72 -1.80 6.92
CA LEU A 100 -3.27 -3.12 6.61
C LEU A 100 -2.25 -4.22 6.83
N LEU A 101 -1.09 -4.12 6.18
CA LEU A 101 -0.04 -5.13 6.30
C LEU A 101 0.47 -5.24 7.73
N GLU A 102 0.64 -4.12 8.44
CA GLU A 102 1.07 -4.12 9.84
C GLU A 102 0.08 -4.91 10.71
N LYS A 103 -1.23 -4.71 10.52
CA LYS A 103 -2.25 -5.47 11.25
C LYS A 103 -2.31 -6.94 10.84
N LEU A 104 -2.22 -7.25 9.55
CA LEU A 104 -2.20 -8.64 9.08
C LEU A 104 -1.00 -9.41 9.65
N MET A 105 0.21 -8.84 9.56
CA MET A 105 1.43 -9.45 10.07
C MET A 105 1.43 -9.66 11.58
N THR A 106 0.76 -8.78 12.33
CA THR A 106 0.76 -8.84 13.80
C THR A 106 -0.43 -9.60 14.39
N ARG A 107 -1.55 -9.74 13.66
CA ARG A 107 -2.80 -10.29 14.19
C ARG A 107 -3.29 -11.54 13.45
N CYS A 108 -2.80 -11.83 12.25
CA CYS A 108 -3.22 -12.98 11.47
C CYS A 108 -2.07 -14.00 11.37
N LEU A 109 -2.30 -15.22 11.88
CA LEU A 109 -1.33 -16.33 11.74
C LEU A 109 -1.17 -16.76 10.28
N HIS A 110 -2.24 -16.64 9.49
CA HIS A 110 -2.27 -16.96 8.08
C HIS A 110 -2.93 -15.81 7.33
N PHE A 111 -2.30 -15.34 6.25
CA PHE A 111 -2.96 -14.44 5.31
C PHE A 111 -2.36 -14.53 3.91
N GLN A 112 -3.10 -14.09 2.90
CA GLN A 112 -2.61 -13.95 1.53
C GLN A 112 -3.00 -12.57 1.03
N LEU A 113 -2.02 -11.77 0.62
CA LEU A 113 -2.27 -10.59 -0.19
C LEU A 113 -2.51 -11.03 -1.65
N GLY A 114 -3.50 -10.46 -2.32
CA GLY A 114 -3.70 -10.69 -3.74
C GLY A 114 -2.54 -10.23 -4.62
N TRP A 115 -2.55 -10.67 -5.88
CA TRP A 115 -1.60 -10.17 -6.88
C TRP A 115 -1.81 -8.68 -7.08
N THR A 116 -0.76 -7.92 -6.81
CA THR A 116 -0.75 -6.47 -6.95
C THR A 116 0.28 -6.07 -8.01
N PRO A 117 -0.10 -5.27 -9.01
CA PRO A 117 0.81 -4.82 -10.06
C PRO A 117 1.89 -3.89 -9.51
N LEU A 118 3.10 -4.01 -10.05
CA LEU A 118 4.25 -3.15 -9.74
C LEU A 118 4.29 -1.98 -10.73
N PRO A 119 4.10 -0.72 -10.28
CA PRO A 119 4.06 0.43 -11.19
C PRO A 119 5.36 0.58 -11.98
N GLY A 120 5.25 0.77 -13.30
CA GLY A 120 6.40 0.91 -14.19
C GLY A 120 7.05 -0.41 -14.61
N HIS A 121 6.59 -1.54 -14.07
CA HIS A 121 7.08 -2.88 -14.42
C HIS A 121 5.94 -3.72 -14.99
N GLN A 122 6.28 -4.67 -15.87
CA GLN A 122 5.31 -5.68 -16.35
C GLN A 122 5.40 -6.90 -15.44
N ALA A 123 5.14 -6.66 -14.16
CA ALA A 123 5.24 -7.63 -13.10
C ALA A 123 4.22 -7.32 -12.00
N SER A 124 3.81 -8.38 -11.31
CA SER A 124 2.94 -8.32 -10.15
C SER A 124 3.61 -9.04 -8.98
N PHE A 125 3.28 -8.66 -7.75
CA PHE A 125 3.75 -9.36 -6.55
C PHE A 125 2.59 -9.75 -5.64
N ARG A 126 2.86 -10.68 -4.73
CA ARG A 126 1.95 -11.01 -3.64
C ARG A 126 2.72 -11.44 -2.39
N PHE A 127 2.03 -11.44 -1.26
CA PHE A 127 2.50 -11.97 0.00
C PHE A 127 1.64 -13.15 0.42
N LEU A 128 2.27 -14.19 0.94
CA LEU A 128 1.57 -15.28 1.63
C LEU A 128 2.22 -15.40 3.00
N CYS A 129 1.41 -15.51 4.05
CA CYS A 129 1.84 -15.76 5.40
C CYS A 129 1.22 -17.06 5.88
N ASP A 130 2.06 -17.92 6.45
CA ASP A 130 1.69 -19.20 7.04
C ASP A 130 2.54 -19.39 8.30
N ASP A 131 1.88 -19.41 9.45
CA ASP A 131 2.50 -19.57 10.77
C ASP A 131 3.67 -18.59 11.02
N GLY A 132 3.47 -17.33 10.65
CA GLY A 132 4.44 -16.25 10.86
C GLY A 132 5.61 -16.19 9.87
N ARG A 133 5.70 -17.12 8.91
CA ARG A 133 6.64 -17.03 7.79
C ARG A 133 5.96 -16.35 6.62
N ILE A 134 6.66 -15.41 5.98
CA ILE A 134 6.10 -14.67 4.84
C ILE A 134 6.84 -15.03 3.56
N TRP A 135 6.12 -15.59 2.60
CA TRP A 135 6.58 -15.78 1.23
C TRP A 135 6.27 -14.53 0.42
N VAL A 136 7.30 -13.97 -0.18
CA VAL A 136 7.19 -12.90 -1.17
C VAL A 136 7.33 -13.53 -2.54
N GLN A 137 6.36 -13.29 -3.41
CA GLN A 137 6.40 -13.77 -4.79
C GLN A 137 6.29 -12.60 -5.74
N VAL A 138 7.14 -12.60 -6.76
CA VAL A 138 7.10 -11.66 -7.89
C VAL A 138 7.00 -12.48 -9.17
N MET A 139 6.06 -12.10 -10.04
CA MET A 139 5.79 -12.80 -11.29
C MET A 139 5.77 -11.80 -12.45
N SER A 140 6.40 -12.17 -13.56
CA SER A 140 6.32 -11.41 -14.80
C SER A 140 4.97 -11.60 -15.47
N GLU A 141 4.40 -10.50 -15.95
CA GLU A 141 3.20 -10.52 -16.79
C GLU A 141 3.54 -10.85 -18.26
N LYS A 142 4.77 -10.58 -18.70
CA LYS A 142 5.26 -10.96 -20.05
C LYS A 142 5.60 -12.44 -20.16
N ARG A 143 6.09 -13.02 -19.07
CA ARG A 143 6.61 -14.38 -19.03
C ARG A 143 6.04 -15.06 -17.81
N HIS A 144 4.79 -15.50 -17.89
CA HIS A 144 4.08 -16.14 -16.78
C HIS A 144 4.82 -17.36 -16.19
N HIS A 145 5.77 -17.95 -16.92
CA HIS A 145 6.63 -19.05 -16.45
C HIS A 145 7.78 -18.58 -15.54
N ASN A 146 8.13 -17.29 -15.58
CA ASN A 146 9.19 -16.69 -14.77
C ASN A 146 8.56 -16.06 -13.52
N SER A 147 8.69 -16.77 -12.40
CA SER A 147 8.37 -16.26 -11.08
C SER A 147 9.57 -16.43 -10.17
N CYS A 148 9.79 -15.45 -9.31
CA CYS A 148 10.82 -15.48 -8.28
C CYS A 148 10.11 -15.45 -6.92
N THR A 149 10.51 -16.33 -6.01
CA THR A 149 9.94 -16.41 -4.66
C THR A 149 11.06 -16.35 -3.64
N ASN A 150 10.85 -15.61 -2.56
CA ASN A 150 11.72 -15.62 -1.39
C ASN A 150 10.89 -15.83 -0.12
N VAL A 151 11.52 -16.38 0.92
CA VAL A 151 10.93 -16.47 2.27
C VAL A 151 11.60 -15.43 3.14
N VAL A 152 10.78 -14.64 3.83
CA VAL A 152 11.24 -13.58 4.73
C VAL A 152 10.63 -13.83 6.10
N GLU A 153 11.49 -13.95 7.11
CA GLU A 153 11.09 -14.01 8.51
C GLU A 153 11.27 -12.60 9.10
N THR A 154 10.25 -11.76 8.94
CA THR A 154 10.28 -10.36 9.42
C THR A 154 8.90 -9.91 9.88
N THR A 155 8.90 -9.01 10.87
CA THR A 155 7.72 -8.24 11.27
C THR A 155 7.74 -6.81 10.71
N ASP A 156 8.73 -6.48 9.88
CA ASP A 156 8.96 -5.16 9.32
C ASP A 156 8.58 -5.10 7.83
N ILE A 157 7.71 -4.15 7.49
CA ILE A 157 7.20 -3.93 6.13
C ILE A 157 8.33 -3.46 5.20
N HIS A 158 9.30 -2.68 5.70
CA HIS A 158 10.40 -2.20 4.85
C HIS A 158 11.23 -3.38 4.31
N SER A 159 11.50 -4.36 5.16
CA SER A 159 12.18 -5.61 4.79
C SER A 159 11.40 -6.43 3.75
N LEU A 160 10.06 -6.52 3.88
CA LEU A 160 9.22 -7.16 2.86
C LEU A 160 9.30 -6.46 1.51
N MET A 161 9.20 -5.13 1.49
CA MET A 161 9.26 -4.37 0.24
C MET A 161 10.67 -4.42 -0.39
N ASN A 162 11.73 -4.52 0.41
CA ASN A 162 13.08 -4.75 -0.11
C ASN A 162 13.23 -6.16 -0.72
N ALA A 163 12.55 -7.18 -0.18
CA ALA A 163 12.52 -8.50 -0.80
C ALA A 163 11.77 -8.48 -2.15
N VAL A 164 10.68 -7.71 -2.26
CA VAL A 164 9.99 -7.49 -3.55
C VAL A 164 10.95 -6.86 -4.57
N ARG A 165 11.67 -5.81 -4.19
CA ARG A 165 12.68 -5.15 -5.06
C ARG A 165 13.76 -6.13 -5.52
N ALA A 166 14.36 -6.85 -4.58
CA ALA A 166 15.42 -7.81 -4.91
C ALA A 166 14.94 -8.91 -5.87
N LEU A 167 13.70 -9.39 -5.70
CA LEU A 167 13.10 -10.38 -6.59
C LEU A 167 12.77 -9.79 -7.97
N LEU A 168 12.34 -8.54 -8.02
CA LEU A 168 12.11 -7.83 -9.28
C LEU A 168 13.41 -7.64 -10.07
N ASP A 169 14.48 -7.22 -9.40
CA ASP A 169 15.81 -7.06 -10.01
C ASP A 169 16.33 -8.40 -10.57
N GLN A 170 16.12 -9.51 -9.85
CA GLN A 170 16.45 -10.85 -10.35
C GLN A 170 15.66 -11.21 -11.60
N LEU A 171 14.39 -10.85 -11.64
CA LEU A 171 13.48 -11.14 -12.75
C LEU A 171 13.88 -10.35 -14.00
N ASP A 172 14.31 -9.09 -13.83
CA ASP A 172 14.84 -8.24 -14.89
C ASP A 172 16.21 -8.73 -15.38
N MET A 173 17.12 -9.15 -14.49
CA MET A 173 18.41 -9.75 -14.86
C MET A 173 18.27 -11.09 -15.58
N ALA A 174 17.21 -11.84 -15.29
CA ALA A 174 16.88 -13.09 -15.98
C ALA A 174 16.20 -12.86 -17.35
N ALA A 175 15.92 -11.61 -17.73
CA ALA A 175 15.56 -11.29 -19.11
C ALA A 175 16.84 -11.36 -19.96
N PRO A 176 17.04 -12.40 -20.80
CA PRO A 176 18.13 -12.33 -21.76
C PRO A 176 17.86 -11.10 -22.64
N SER A 177 18.93 -10.36 -22.89
CA SER A 177 19.05 -9.36 -23.95
C SER A 177 18.65 -9.99 -25.28
N ALA A 178 17.35 -10.03 -25.55
CA ALA A 178 16.76 -10.45 -26.82
C ALA A 178 16.83 -9.33 -27.86
N GLU A 179 17.91 -8.54 -27.82
CA GLU A 179 18.33 -7.53 -28.79
C GLU A 179 19.84 -7.66 -29.00
N ALA A 180 20.28 -8.87 -29.36
CA ALA A 180 21.63 -9.12 -29.86
C ALA A 180 21.65 -10.41 -30.70
N ALA A 181 20.68 -10.56 -31.60
CA ALA A 181 20.77 -11.47 -32.74
C ALA A 181 19.69 -11.10 -33.77
N ASP A 182 20.17 -10.66 -34.94
CA ASP A 182 19.50 -10.39 -36.23
C ASP A 182 18.73 -9.07 -36.43
#